data_AF-A0AAV4ESK6-F1
#
_entry.id   AF-A0AAV4ESK6-F1
#
_cell.length_a   1.000
_cell.length_b   1.000
_cell.length_c   1.000
_cell.angle_alpha   90.00
_cell.angle_beta   90.00
_cell.angle_gamma   90.00
#
_symmetry.space_group_name_H-M   'P 1'
#
loop_
_entity.id
_entity.type
_entity.pdbx_description
1 polymer ?
#
loop_
_entity_poly.entity_id
_entity_poly.type
_entity_poly.pdbx_seq_one_letter_code
_entity_poly.pdbx_strand_id
1 'polypeptide(L)'
;MGGQIWVSLVKQEDFKCQKCLQKGHFTYQCTGKRKYVERDSRTRLMNKKLKMDEEKAKLETLAKSVALSQKNKKERAKGKKKKR
;
A
#
# COMPACT_ATOMS: atom_id res chain seq x y z
N MET A 1 -30.93 27.93 -22.85
CA MET A 1 -31.61 27.85 -21.53
C MET A 1 -30.54 27.54 -20.51
N GLY A 2 -30.22 28.53 -19.67
CA GLY A 2 -29.01 28.56 -18.85
C GLY A 2 -29.03 27.53 -17.72
N GLY A 3 -27.99 26.71 -17.65
CA GLY A 3 -27.73 25.81 -16.53
C GLY A 3 -27.37 26.64 -15.30
N GLN A 4 -28.16 26.51 -14.25
CA GLN A 4 -27.90 27.12 -12.96
C GLN A 4 -26.63 26.50 -12.37
N ILE A 5 -25.54 27.28 -12.37
CA ILE A 5 -24.30 26.92 -11.70
C ILE A 5 -24.54 27.16 -10.20
N TRP A 6 -24.80 26.07 -9.47
CA TRP A 6 -24.83 26.10 -8.00
C TRP A 6 -23.41 26.31 -7.48
N VAL A 7 -22.96 27.57 -7.42
CA VAL A 7 -21.74 27.91 -6.68
C VAL A 7 -22.07 27.79 -5.20
N SER A 8 -21.93 26.57 -4.70
CA SER A 8 -21.98 26.28 -3.27
C SER A 8 -20.95 27.18 -2.57
N LEU A 9 -21.42 27.86 -1.51
CA LEU A 9 -20.62 28.71 -0.65
C LEU A 9 -19.50 27.88 -0.01
N VAL A 10 -18.31 27.88 -0.62
CA VAL A 10 -17.19 27.11 -0.10
C VAL A 10 -16.52 27.87 1.04
N LYS A 11 -16.56 27.31 2.25
CA LYS A 11 -15.82 27.80 3.41
C LYS A 11 -14.31 27.64 3.17
N GLN A 12 -13.51 28.63 3.60
CA GLN A 12 -12.07 28.66 3.34
C GLN A 12 -11.28 27.47 3.92
N GLU A 13 -11.86 26.77 4.89
CA GLU A 13 -11.29 25.59 5.56
C GLU A 13 -11.23 24.34 4.66
N ASP A 14 -12.09 24.27 3.64
CA ASP A 14 -12.18 23.10 2.75
C ASP A 14 -11.15 23.12 1.62
N PHE A 15 -10.61 24.31 1.30
CA PHE A 15 -9.65 24.45 0.22
C PHE A 15 -8.25 24.03 0.65
N LYS A 16 -7.68 23.10 -0.11
CA LYS A 16 -6.26 22.76 -0.04
C LYS A 16 -5.48 23.63 -1.03
N CYS A 17 -4.48 24.34 -0.53
CA CYS A 17 -3.57 25.10 -1.37
C CYS A 17 -2.73 24.16 -2.25
N GLN A 18 -2.75 24.35 -3.58
CA GLN A 18 -1.97 23.53 -4.52
C GLN A 18 -0.45 23.70 -4.36
N LYS A 19 0.02 24.82 -3.80
CA LYS A 19 1.46 25.10 -3.65
C LYS A 19 2.07 24.37 -2.45
N CYS A 20 1.45 24.45 -1.28
CA CYS A 20 1.98 23.92 -0.03
C CYS A 20 1.21 22.70 0.51
N LEU A 21 0.09 22.33 -0.10
CA LEU A 21 -0.79 21.20 0.27
C LEU A 21 -1.45 21.33 1.66
N GLN A 22 -1.44 22.52 2.27
CA GLN A 22 -2.16 22.81 3.52
C GLN A 22 -3.57 23.34 3.26
N LYS A 23 -4.46 23.20 4.25
CA LYS A 23 -5.83 23.72 4.21
C LYS A 23 -5.91 25.14 4.78
N GLY A 24 -6.94 25.90 4.42
CA GLY A 24 -7.26 27.18 5.07
C GLY A 24 -6.81 28.43 4.32
N HIS A 25 -6.26 28.31 3.10
CA HIS A 25 -5.94 29.47 2.26
C HIS A 25 -5.97 29.15 0.77
N PHE A 26 -6.19 30.20 -0.04
CA PHE A 26 -6.10 30.13 -1.49
C PHE A 26 -4.65 30.24 -1.97
N THR A 27 -4.38 29.74 -3.19
CA THR A 27 -3.03 29.70 -3.78
C THR A 27 -2.37 31.07 -3.96
N TYR A 28 -3.17 32.14 -4.05
CA TYR A 28 -2.71 33.53 -4.16
C TYR A 28 -2.14 34.07 -2.84
N GLN A 29 -2.69 33.67 -1.70
CA GLN A 29 -2.26 34.11 -0.36
C GLN A 29 -1.17 33.22 0.23
N CYS A 30 -0.77 32.14 -0.47
CA CYS A 30 0.23 31.20 0.01
C CYS A 30 1.62 31.83 0.05
N THR A 31 2.13 32.06 1.26
CA THR A 31 3.50 32.52 1.54
C THR A 31 4.52 31.38 1.64
N GLY A 32 4.06 30.13 1.74
CA GLY A 32 4.91 28.95 1.84
C GLY A 32 5.65 28.59 0.54
N LYS A 33 6.82 27.96 0.67
CA LYS A 33 7.56 27.37 -0.46
C LYS A 33 6.79 26.18 -1.04
N ARG A 34 6.94 25.93 -2.34
CA ARG A 34 6.30 24.77 -3.02
C ARG A 34 6.84 23.47 -2.43
N LYS A 35 5.94 22.60 -1.94
CA LYS A 35 6.32 21.26 -1.48
C LYS A 35 6.36 20.33 -2.69
N TYR A 36 7.53 19.82 -3.03
CA TYR A 36 7.63 18.78 -4.04
C TYR A 36 7.16 17.45 -3.42
N VAL A 37 6.18 16.83 -4.06
CA VAL A 37 5.76 15.45 -3.75
C VAL A 37 6.18 14.61 -4.92
N GLU A 38 7.14 13.70 -4.69
CA GLU A 38 7.57 12.77 -5.72
C GLU A 38 6.42 11.83 -6.07
N ARG A 39 6.11 11.75 -7.37
CA ARG A 39 5.17 10.75 -7.88
C ARG A 39 5.97 9.59 -8.43
N ASP A 40 5.69 8.39 -7.94
CA ASP A 40 6.29 7.19 -8.50
C ASP A 40 5.94 7.03 -9.98
N SER A 41 6.94 6.71 -10.79
CA SER A 41 6.73 6.37 -12.19
C SER A 41 5.89 5.09 -12.32
N ARG A 42 5.17 4.95 -13.44
CA ARG A 42 4.39 3.74 -13.75
C ARG A 42 5.24 2.48 -13.60
N THR A 43 6.50 2.52 -14.05
CA THR A 43 7.45 1.41 -13.95
C THR A 43 7.82 1.09 -12.51
N ARG A 44 8.05 2.10 -11.65
CA ARG A 44 8.30 1.87 -10.20
C ARG A 44 7.10 1.19 -9.54
N LEU A 45 5.88 1.61 -9.88
CA LEU A 45 4.67 0.99 -9.36
C LEU A 45 4.53 -0.47 -9.82
N MET A 46 4.78 -0.76 -11.10
CA MET A 46 4.74 -2.14 -11.62
C MET A 46 5.79 -3.02 -10.96
N ASN A 47 7.03 -2.55 -10.83
CA ASN A 47 8.11 -3.30 -10.17
C ASN A 47 7.80 -3.58 -8.70
N LYS A 48 7.19 -2.63 -7.98
CA LYS A 48 6.73 -2.86 -6.59
C LYS A 48 5.70 -3.99 -6.53
N LYS A 49 4.73 -4.03 -7.46
CA LYS A 49 3.71 -5.10 -7.51
C LYS A 49 4.34 -6.46 -7.77
N LEU A 50 5.21 -6.56 -8.78
CA LEU A 50 5.89 -7.81 -9.11
C LEU A 50 6.70 -8.36 -7.93
N LYS A 51 7.46 -7.50 -7.24
CA LYS A 51 8.21 -7.89 -6.03
C LYS A 51 7.29 -8.38 -4.91
N MET A 52 6.15 -7.73 -4.70
CA MET A 52 5.18 -8.15 -3.67
C MET A 52 4.59 -9.53 -3.98
N ASP A 53 4.32 -9.83 -5.25
CA ASP A 53 3.78 -11.12 -5.66
C ASP A 53 4.85 -12.22 -5.57
N GLU A 54 6.11 -11.93 -5.93
CA GLU A 54 7.24 -12.83 -5.72
C GLU A 54 7.48 -13.15 -4.24
N GLU A 55 7.41 -12.16 -3.35
CA GLU A 55 7.59 -12.37 -1.91
C GLU A 55 6.46 -13.23 -1.33
N LYS A 56 5.21 -13.00 -1.74
CA LYS A 56 4.09 -13.86 -1.35
C LYS A 56 4.31 -15.31 -1.79
N ALA A 57 4.71 -15.52 -3.04
CA ALA A 57 4.98 -16.86 -3.56
C ALA A 57 6.12 -17.56 -2.77
N LYS A 58 7.18 -16.83 -2.43
CA LYS A 58 8.28 -17.35 -1.58
C LYS A 58 7.80 -17.70 -0.17
N LEU A 59 6.96 -16.87 0.44
CA LEU A 59 6.40 -17.16 1.76
C LEU A 59 5.50 -18.40 1.73
N GLU A 60 4.72 -18.59 0.67
CA GLU A 60 3.91 -19.81 0.50
C GLU A 60 4.75 -21.07 0.32
N THR A 61 5.84 -21.03 -0.45
CA THR A 61 6.72 -22.20 -0.61
C THR A 61 7.45 -22.54 0.69
N LEU A 62 7.91 -21.52 1.43
CA LEU A 62 8.50 -21.68 2.76
C LEU A 62 7.48 -22.30 3.74
N ALA A 63 6.26 -21.78 3.80
CA ALA A 63 5.21 -22.32 4.64
C ALA A 63 4.89 -23.80 4.32
N LYS A 64 4.80 -24.15 3.03
CA LYS A 64 4.60 -25.54 2.57
C LYS A 64 5.76 -26.45 2.97
N SER A 65 7.00 -25.98 2.84
CA SER A 65 8.20 -26.75 3.21
C SER A 65 8.27 -27.04 4.72
N VAL A 66 7.92 -26.06 5.56
CA VAL A 66 7.89 -26.20 7.02
C VAL A 66 6.80 -27.19 7.44
N ALA A 67 5.61 -27.09 6.85
CA ALA A 67 4.50 -28.01 7.11
C ALA A 67 4.86 -29.47 6.74
N LEU A 68 5.56 -29.68 5.62
CA LEU A 68 5.99 -31.01 5.18
C LEU A 68 7.06 -31.61 6.11
N SER A 69 8.00 -30.78 6.59
CA SER A 69 9.04 -31.20 7.55
C SER A 69 8.43 -31.61 8.90
N GLN A 70 7.44 -30.89 9.39
CA GLN A 70 6.72 -31.24 10.62
C GLN A 70 5.93 -32.55 10.49
N LYS A 71 5.26 -32.78 9.34
CA LYS A 71 4.58 -34.07 9.07
C LYS A 71 5.56 -35.24 9.07
N ASN A 72 6.70 -35.11 8.38
CA ASN A 72 7.72 -36.16 8.34
C ASN A 72 8.33 -36.46 9.72
N LYS A 73 8.56 -35.43 10.55
CA LYS A 73 9.02 -35.62 11.94
C LYS A 73 7.98 -36.37 12.79
N LYS A 74 6.69 -36.05 12.65
CA LYS A 74 5.60 -36.72 13.38
C LYS A 74 5.45 -38.18 12.97
N GLU A 75 5.56 -38.49 11.68
CA GLU A 75 5.50 -39.86 11.16
C GLU A 75 6.73 -40.69 11.58
N ARG A 76 7.94 -40.12 11.53
CA ARG A 76 9.16 -40.77 12.06
C ARG A 76 9.09 -41.04 13.57
N ALA A 77 8.48 -40.15 14.36
CA ALA A 77 8.30 -40.35 15.80
C ALA A 77 7.32 -41.48 16.13
N LYS A 78 6.23 -41.62 15.36
CA LYS A 78 5.26 -42.73 15.52
C LYS A 78 5.87 -44.09 15.15
N GLY A 79 6.65 -44.16 14.07
CA GLY A 79 7.31 -45.39 13.62
C GLY A 79 8.27 -45.97 14.66
N LYS A 80 9.02 -45.13 15.39
CA LYS A 80 9.91 -45.57 16.48
C LYS A 80 9.18 -46.12 17.71
N LYS A 81 7.94 -45.67 17.97
CA LYS A 81 7.14 -46.11 19.12
C LYS A 81 6.47 -47.47 18.91
N LYS A 82 6.22 -47.86 17.65
CA LYS A 82 5.58 -49.14 17.28
C LYS A 82 6.57 -50.33 17.24
N LYS A 83 7.88 -50.07 17.33
CA LYS A 83 8.96 -51.07 17.25
C LYS A 83 9.56 -51.45 18.62
N ARG A 84 9.01 -50.90 19.72
CA ARG A 84 9.28 -51.29 21.11
C ARG A 84 8.08 -52.05 21.63
#